data_AF-A0A7S6N5V6-F1
#
_entry.id   AF-A0A7S6N5V6-F1
#
_cell.length_a   1.000
_cell.length_b   1.000
_cell.length_c   1.000
_cell.angle_alpha   90.00
_cell.angle_beta   90.00
_cell.angle_gamma   90.00
#
_symmetry.space_group_name_H-M   'P 1'
#
loop_
_entity.id
_entity.type
_entity.pdbx_description
1 polymer ?
#
loop_
_entity_poly.entity_id
_entity_poly.type
_entity_poly.pdbx_seq_one_letter_code
_entity_poly.pdbx_strand_id
1 'polypeptide(L)'
;MARRPDPLGRPLTRTEPEGTSTWTWGTQAGLHEIGQLRQVSGPDGYAEVYDYDSAGRLAQTTITADGGPYVLKRDYNAAGMPDSLTYPASTGTPLRVRYGYDHGLLNKVSDYDNPATVFWQLNTMDARGQALDETLGSASPGIGVISSHDPLTGLLESRTASVGSAVRQDLSFSWDAGGNLKTRTDHTQGGLTETFFYDALNRLSYSQRAGMQNLALGYNANGSIASRLEGGMSYSYQYSNAAHPHAVSEVLHDCGCDCLSDTYAYDANGNMTTRGGATDGRTISWSSYDLPVLITQDGVSSQFASSQFAYGPNRSRWKQVAVYSASTTETTLYLGGVMEKVTRGAVTEWKHYIPAGAGTMALQVRKSAGSPASATYYVTGDHLGSATAVMQADGTLLSQLSFAAFGTRRGSAWQDQLLAAEWTTITATTRRGFTGHEHHPLYFRQEGRPARDIGVLLQSDRVGGLRKSSAREAYHASVQRIDQTLLRFSD
;
A
#
# COMPACT_ATOMS: atom_id res chain seq x y z
N MET A 1 -5.24 6.02 -29.55
CA MET A 1 -4.65 6.99 -28.58
C MET A 1 -3.97 8.09 -29.36
N ALA A 2 -4.40 9.35 -29.19
CA ALA A 2 -3.74 10.50 -29.81
C ALA A 2 -2.90 11.24 -28.75
N ARG A 3 -1.61 11.47 -29.03
CA ARG A 3 -0.72 12.26 -28.18
C ARG A 3 -0.20 13.43 -28.98
N ARG A 4 -0.23 14.62 -28.40
CA ARG A 4 0.41 15.81 -28.98
C ARG A 4 1.51 16.28 -28.03
N PRO A 5 2.78 16.16 -28.40
CA PRO A 5 3.87 16.76 -27.64
C PRO A 5 4.11 18.22 -28.05
N ASP A 6 4.86 18.93 -27.23
CA ASP A 6 5.49 20.20 -27.60
C ASP A 6 6.82 19.96 -28.38
N PRO A 7 7.51 21.02 -28.85
CA PRO A 7 8.78 20.87 -29.57
C PRO A 7 9.91 20.19 -28.76
N LEU A 8 9.80 20.11 -27.43
CA LEU A 8 10.75 19.46 -26.54
C LEU A 8 10.34 18.01 -26.21
N GLY A 9 9.29 17.48 -26.84
CA GLY A 9 8.80 16.13 -26.62
C GLY A 9 7.95 15.97 -25.35
N ARG A 10 7.65 17.05 -24.63
CA ARG A 10 6.84 17.03 -23.42
C ARG A 10 5.36 16.88 -23.79
N PRO A 11 4.56 16.10 -23.04
CA PRO A 11 3.14 15.93 -23.37
C PRO A 11 2.38 17.25 -23.26
N LEU A 12 1.44 17.52 -24.17
CA LEU A 12 0.46 18.61 -24.07
C LEU A 12 -0.96 18.07 -23.93
N THR A 13 -1.32 17.09 -24.76
CA THR A 13 -2.62 16.43 -24.70
C THR A 13 -2.52 14.94 -24.93
N ARG A 14 -3.46 14.22 -24.32
CA ARG A 14 -3.63 12.78 -24.49
C ARG A 14 -5.12 12.46 -24.48
N THR A 15 -5.61 11.94 -25.60
CA THR A 15 -7.02 11.55 -25.73
C THR A 15 -7.13 10.03 -25.75
N GLU A 16 -7.96 9.55 -24.82
CA GLU A 16 -8.28 8.16 -24.53
C GLU A 16 -9.83 8.02 -24.48
N PRO A 17 -10.40 6.81 -24.59
CA PRO A 17 -11.84 6.58 -24.44
C PRO A 17 -12.44 7.18 -23.15
N GLU A 18 -11.67 7.20 -22.07
CA GLU A 18 -12.07 7.77 -20.78
C GLU A 18 -12.09 9.31 -20.79
N GLY A 19 -11.54 9.94 -21.82
CA GLY A 19 -11.53 11.39 -22.00
C GLY A 19 -10.16 11.95 -22.34
N THR A 20 -10.01 13.27 -22.18
CA THR A 20 -8.78 13.98 -22.54
C THR A 20 -8.04 14.46 -21.30
N SER A 21 -6.76 14.10 -21.22
CA SER A 21 -5.82 14.69 -20.28
C SER A 21 -5.02 15.79 -20.96
N THR A 22 -4.72 16.87 -20.23
CA THR A 22 -3.90 17.98 -20.69
C THR A 22 -2.77 18.30 -19.71
N TRP A 23 -1.65 18.78 -20.25
CA TRP A 23 -0.48 19.24 -19.51
C TRP A 23 -0.13 20.63 -20.01
N THR A 24 0.00 21.56 -19.08
CA THR A 24 0.44 22.93 -19.34
C THR A 24 1.81 23.12 -18.70
N TRP A 25 2.79 23.52 -19.51
CA TRP A 25 4.14 23.82 -19.05
C TRP A 25 4.29 25.30 -18.77
N GLY A 26 5.00 25.63 -17.70
CA GLY A 26 5.22 27.00 -17.28
C GLY A 26 6.13 27.76 -18.25
N THR A 27 5.86 29.06 -18.35
CA THR A 27 6.56 29.98 -19.27
C THR A 27 6.92 31.30 -18.62
N GLN A 28 6.51 31.52 -17.37
CA GLN A 28 6.66 32.79 -16.68
C GLN A 28 7.87 32.76 -15.75
N ALA A 29 8.90 33.54 -16.05
CA ALA A 29 10.11 33.65 -15.22
C ALA A 29 9.79 34.13 -13.79
N GLY A 30 8.87 35.11 -13.66
CA GLY A 30 8.48 35.67 -12.37
C GLY A 30 7.69 34.71 -11.46
N LEU A 31 7.25 33.55 -11.98
CA LEU A 31 6.65 32.47 -11.20
C LEU A 31 7.59 31.25 -11.07
N HIS A 32 8.83 31.36 -11.54
CA HIS A 32 9.86 30.32 -11.45
C HIS A 32 9.49 28.98 -12.09
N GLU A 33 8.53 28.99 -13.02
CA GLU A 33 7.93 27.80 -13.63
C GLU A 33 8.42 27.51 -15.06
N ILE A 34 9.35 28.30 -15.63
CA ILE A 34 9.83 28.09 -17.00
C ILE A 34 10.35 26.66 -17.16
N GLY A 35 9.76 25.93 -18.10
CA GLY A 35 10.16 24.54 -18.37
C GLY A 35 9.53 23.51 -17.43
N GLN A 36 8.94 23.94 -16.32
CA GLN A 36 8.34 23.09 -15.30
C GLN A 36 6.86 22.81 -15.58
N LEU A 37 6.29 21.78 -14.96
CA LEU A 37 4.89 21.41 -15.14
C LEU A 37 4.00 22.33 -14.29
N ARG A 38 3.22 23.22 -14.93
CA ARG A 38 2.37 24.19 -14.22
C ARG A 38 1.00 23.62 -13.88
N GLN A 39 0.41 22.85 -14.78
CA GLN A 39 -0.93 22.32 -14.60
C GLN A 39 -1.12 21.00 -15.32
N VAL A 40 -1.92 20.12 -14.71
CA VAL A 40 -2.53 18.98 -15.40
C VAL A 40 -4.03 19.00 -15.20
N SER A 41 -4.77 18.56 -16.20
CA SER A 41 -6.21 18.30 -16.08
C SER A 41 -6.54 16.98 -16.73
N GLY A 42 -7.55 16.29 -16.20
CA GLY A 42 -8.01 15.01 -16.71
C GLY A 42 -9.54 14.92 -16.76
N PRO A 43 -10.05 13.75 -17.15
CA PRO A 43 -11.47 13.42 -17.04
C PRO A 43 -11.99 13.57 -15.60
N ASP A 44 -13.32 13.55 -15.45
CA ASP A 44 -14.01 13.54 -14.16
C ASP A 44 -13.71 14.76 -13.26
N GLY A 45 -13.30 15.88 -13.86
CA GLY A 45 -13.02 17.13 -13.16
C GLY A 45 -11.74 17.13 -12.33
N TYR A 46 -10.87 16.13 -12.51
CA TYR A 46 -9.58 16.10 -11.82
C TYR A 46 -8.59 17.11 -12.43
N ALA A 47 -7.93 17.89 -11.59
CA ALA A 47 -6.83 18.75 -12.02
C ALA A 47 -5.81 18.93 -10.90
N GLU A 48 -4.57 19.26 -11.27
CA GLU A 48 -3.54 19.72 -10.34
C GLU A 48 -2.89 20.98 -10.90
N VAL A 49 -2.67 21.97 -10.05
CA VAL A 49 -1.87 23.16 -10.33
C VAL A 49 -0.64 23.14 -9.43
N TYR A 50 0.53 23.43 -9.99
CA TYR A 50 1.82 23.39 -9.31
C TYR A 50 2.42 24.79 -9.29
N ASP A 51 2.71 25.28 -8.09
CA ASP A 51 3.39 26.56 -7.88
C ASP A 51 4.78 26.34 -7.31
N TYR A 52 5.71 27.21 -7.69
CA TYR A 52 7.14 27.07 -7.38
C TYR A 52 7.62 28.23 -6.50
N ASP A 53 8.60 27.97 -5.64
CA ASP A 53 9.28 29.01 -4.87
C ASP A 53 10.32 29.77 -5.71
N SER A 54 10.99 30.74 -5.11
CA SER A 54 12.02 31.56 -5.77
C SER A 54 13.25 30.79 -6.24
N ALA A 55 13.47 29.57 -5.72
CA ALA A 55 14.52 28.65 -6.15
C ALA A 55 14.02 27.66 -7.22
N GLY A 56 12.77 27.76 -7.68
CA GLY A 56 12.16 26.87 -8.66
C GLY A 56 11.77 25.50 -8.08
N ARG A 57 11.67 25.34 -6.75
CA ARG A 57 11.24 24.10 -6.11
C ARG A 57 9.72 24.09 -5.94
N LEU A 58 9.11 22.91 -5.96
CA LEU A 58 7.66 22.77 -5.82
C LEU A 58 7.19 23.23 -4.43
N ALA A 59 6.52 24.37 -4.36
CA ALA A 59 6.04 24.97 -3.11
C ALA A 59 4.58 24.62 -2.82
N GLN A 60 3.74 24.47 -3.85
CA GLN A 60 2.33 24.18 -3.67
C GLN A 60 1.81 23.25 -4.76
N THR A 61 0.91 22.35 -4.36
CA THR A 61 0.07 21.58 -5.27
C THR A 61 -1.39 21.83 -4.90
N THR A 62 -2.16 22.42 -5.80
CA THR A 62 -3.61 22.56 -5.65
C THR A 62 -4.29 21.47 -6.46
N ILE A 63 -4.90 20.50 -5.79
CA ILE A 63 -5.61 19.38 -6.40
C ILE A 63 -7.10 19.72 -6.45
N THR A 64 -7.67 19.80 -7.63
CA THR A 64 -9.13 19.83 -7.82
C THR A 64 -9.62 18.40 -7.96
N ALA A 65 -10.46 17.95 -7.01
CA ALA A 65 -11.04 16.62 -7.02
C ALA A 65 -12.47 16.68 -6.46
N ASP A 66 -13.43 16.09 -7.17
CA ASP A 66 -14.83 15.97 -6.71
C ASP A 66 -15.45 17.31 -6.24
N GLY A 67 -15.22 18.38 -7.02
CA GLY A 67 -15.76 19.72 -6.75
C GLY A 67 -15.04 20.54 -5.68
N GLY A 68 -13.96 20.03 -5.06
CA GLY A 68 -13.20 20.75 -4.04
C GLY A 68 -11.73 20.97 -4.41
N PRO A 69 -11.15 22.15 -4.09
CA PRO A 69 -9.70 22.33 -4.08
C PRO A 69 -9.10 21.76 -2.78
N TYR A 70 -7.99 21.04 -2.92
CA TYR A 70 -7.20 20.48 -1.84
C TYR A 70 -5.77 20.97 -2.02
N VAL A 71 -5.32 21.83 -1.09
CA VAL A 71 -4.03 22.52 -1.20
C VAL A 71 -3.00 21.82 -0.33
N LEU A 72 -1.92 21.35 -0.96
CA LEU A 72 -0.73 20.81 -0.30
C LEU A 72 0.39 21.84 -0.42
N LYS A 73 0.98 22.29 0.69
CA LYS A 73 2.12 23.24 0.67
C LYS A 73 3.38 22.62 1.26
N ARG A 74 4.51 23.00 0.69
CA ARG A 74 5.85 22.57 1.07
C ARG A 74 6.70 23.80 1.30
N ASP A 75 7.29 23.87 2.48
CA ASP A 75 8.31 24.87 2.79
C ASP A 75 9.67 24.19 2.83
N TYR A 76 10.72 24.95 2.57
CA TYR A 76 12.10 24.46 2.58
C TYR A 76 12.96 25.33 3.48
N ASN A 77 13.92 24.72 4.16
CA ASN A 77 14.89 25.45 4.98
C ASN A 77 15.97 26.12 4.10
N ALA A 78 16.82 26.92 4.75
CA ALA A 78 17.90 27.64 4.09
C ALA A 78 18.93 26.73 3.39
N ALA A 79 19.05 25.47 3.80
CA ALA A 79 19.95 24.48 3.20
C ALA A 79 19.32 23.75 2.00
N GLY A 80 18.07 24.05 1.64
CA GLY A 80 17.43 23.44 0.49
C GLY A 80 16.47 22.29 0.82
N MET A 81 16.51 21.77 2.05
CA MET A 81 15.78 20.57 2.46
C MET A 81 14.34 20.89 2.87
N PRO A 82 13.38 19.95 2.74
CA PRO A 82 12.01 20.15 3.22
C PRO A 82 11.98 20.61 4.68
N ASP A 83 11.29 21.70 5.02
CA ASP A 83 11.10 22.17 6.40
C ASP A 83 9.71 21.84 6.91
N SER A 84 8.69 22.02 6.07
CA SER A 84 7.30 21.81 6.47
C SER A 84 6.46 21.21 5.34
N LEU A 85 5.44 20.43 5.74
CA LEU A 85 4.37 19.99 4.85
C LEU A 85 3.03 20.37 5.47
N THR A 86 2.27 21.21 4.77
CA THR A 86 0.89 21.55 5.10
C THR A 86 -0.05 20.70 4.26
N TYR A 87 -0.80 19.82 4.91
CA TYR A 87 -1.77 18.93 4.27
C TYR A 87 -2.99 19.73 3.78
N PRO A 88 -3.83 19.16 2.89
CA PRO A 88 -5.10 19.77 2.57
C PRO A 88 -5.99 19.95 3.82
N ALA A 89 -6.85 20.95 3.78
CA ALA A 89 -7.75 21.24 4.89
C ALA A 89 -8.65 20.03 5.20
N SER A 90 -8.74 19.70 6.50
CA SER A 90 -9.57 18.61 7.02
C SER A 90 -10.73 19.15 7.85
N THR A 91 -10.46 19.60 9.08
CA THR A 91 -11.43 20.24 9.98
C THR A 91 -10.83 21.53 10.55
N GLY A 92 -11.31 22.69 10.10
CA GLY A 92 -10.72 23.97 10.49
C GLY A 92 -9.30 24.12 9.93
N THR A 93 -8.31 24.31 10.80
CA THR A 93 -6.90 24.50 10.42
C THR A 93 -6.31 23.21 9.83
N PRO A 94 -5.60 23.25 8.70
CA PRO A 94 -4.93 22.09 8.12
C PRO A 94 -3.91 21.46 9.09
N LEU A 95 -3.63 20.16 8.94
CA LEU A 95 -2.49 19.55 9.63
C LEU A 95 -1.19 20.06 9.00
N ARG A 96 -0.22 20.41 9.83
CA ARG A 96 1.11 20.85 9.41
C ARG A 96 2.14 20.05 10.17
N VAL A 97 3.08 19.45 9.44
CA VAL A 97 4.21 18.74 10.04
C VAL A 97 5.50 19.48 9.73
N ARG A 98 6.47 19.35 10.63
CA ARG A 98 7.80 19.92 10.52
C ARG A 98 8.85 18.83 10.47
N TYR A 99 9.83 18.99 9.59
CA TYR A 99 10.97 18.10 9.44
C TYR A 99 12.20 18.71 10.12
N GLY A 100 12.78 17.96 11.06
CA GLY A 100 14.03 18.29 11.74
C GLY A 100 15.16 17.41 11.22
N TYR A 101 16.35 18.00 11.08
CA TYR A 101 17.52 17.33 10.53
C TYR A 101 18.68 17.36 11.51
N ASP A 102 19.47 16.30 11.50
CA ASP A 102 20.79 16.26 12.12
C ASP A 102 21.82 15.86 11.06
N HIS A 103 22.90 16.64 10.93
CA HIS A 103 23.93 16.45 9.89
C HIS A 103 23.40 16.26 8.45
N GLY A 104 22.24 16.87 8.13
CA GLY A 104 21.61 16.77 6.80
C GLY A 104 20.70 15.55 6.61
N LEU A 105 20.57 14.68 7.63
CA LEU A 105 19.70 13.51 7.62
C LEU A 105 18.42 13.81 8.41
N LEU A 106 17.28 13.30 7.93
CA LEU A 106 16.01 13.47 8.62
C LEU A 106 16.10 12.80 9.99
N ASN A 107 15.98 13.60 11.06
CA ASN A 107 16.12 13.15 12.44
C ASN A 107 14.80 13.20 13.21
N LYS A 108 13.85 14.06 12.82
CA LYS A 108 12.60 14.26 13.55
C LYS A 108 11.46 14.70 12.66
N VAL A 109 10.25 14.23 12.96
CA VAL A 109 9.00 14.74 12.41
C VAL A 109 8.07 15.12 13.57
N SER A 110 7.68 16.39 13.64
CA SER A 110 6.79 16.91 14.69
C SER A 110 5.60 17.65 14.09
N ASP A 111 4.59 17.93 14.91
CA ASP A 111 3.58 18.92 14.58
C ASP A 111 4.26 20.30 14.47
N TYR A 112 3.88 21.06 13.44
CA TYR A 112 4.46 22.37 13.20
C TYR A 112 3.95 23.40 14.21
N ASP A 113 2.65 23.36 14.51
CA ASP A 113 1.96 24.36 15.33
C ASP A 113 2.14 24.06 16.83
N ASN A 114 2.36 22.79 17.20
CA ASN A 114 2.77 22.37 18.54
C ASN A 114 3.98 21.43 18.50
N PRO A 115 5.23 21.97 18.48
CA PRO A 115 6.44 21.16 18.37
C PRO A 115 6.69 20.14 19.50
N ALA A 116 5.95 20.23 20.61
CA ALA A 116 6.00 19.21 21.68
C ALA A 116 5.33 17.89 21.24
N THR A 117 4.43 17.93 20.26
CA THR A 117 3.87 16.74 19.63
C THR A 117 4.85 16.24 18.57
N VAL A 118 5.65 15.24 18.94
CA VAL A 118 6.57 14.54 18.04
C VAL A 118 5.87 13.30 17.49
N PHE A 119 5.86 13.14 16.17
CA PHE A 119 5.34 11.93 15.52
C PHE A 119 6.42 10.85 15.39
N TRP A 120 7.66 11.28 15.14
CA TRP A 120 8.80 10.38 14.95
C TRP A 120 10.12 11.06 15.28
N GLN A 121 11.05 10.30 15.84
CA GLN A 121 12.43 10.71 16.05
C GLN A 121 13.39 9.53 15.78
N LEU A 122 14.44 9.78 15.02
CA LEU A 122 15.59 8.90 14.88
C LEU A 122 16.56 9.17 16.04
N ASN A 123 16.87 8.14 16.82
CA ASN A 123 17.81 8.24 17.93
C ASN A 123 19.20 7.78 17.49
N THR A 124 19.29 6.66 16.78
CA THR A 124 20.56 6.13 16.26
C THR A 124 20.37 5.42 14.91
N MET A 125 21.45 5.36 14.14
CA MET A 125 21.52 4.68 12.85
C MET A 125 22.88 4.00 12.70
N ASP A 126 23.00 3.05 11.79
CA ASP A 126 24.27 2.41 11.44
C ASP A 126 25.05 3.22 10.39
N ALA A 127 26.23 2.72 10.00
CA ALA A 127 27.08 3.35 9.00
C ALA A 127 26.51 3.33 7.57
N ARG A 128 25.42 2.59 7.32
CA ARG A 128 24.68 2.56 6.05
C ARG A 128 23.49 3.52 6.06
N GLY A 129 23.27 4.27 7.14
CA GLY A 129 22.12 5.14 7.31
C GLY A 129 20.83 4.41 7.72
N GLN A 130 20.92 3.11 8.05
CA GLN A 130 19.74 2.34 8.46
C GLN A 130 19.43 2.61 9.94
N ALA A 131 18.17 2.88 10.24
CA ALA A 131 17.74 3.19 11.60
C ALA A 131 17.97 2.00 12.55
N LEU A 132 18.59 2.26 13.71
CA LEU A 132 18.82 1.27 14.77
C LEU A 132 17.88 1.49 15.97
N ASP A 133 17.60 2.76 16.28
CA ASP A 133 16.72 3.17 17.37
C ASP A 133 15.87 4.36 16.90
N GLU A 134 14.56 4.20 16.96
CA GLU A 134 13.55 5.20 16.62
C GLU A 134 12.56 5.35 17.79
N THR A 135 11.96 6.52 17.94
CA THR A 135 10.83 6.75 18.86
C THR A 135 9.63 7.27 18.10
N LEU A 136 8.48 6.61 18.26
CA LEU A 136 7.19 7.05 17.72
C LEU A 136 6.38 7.71 18.83
N GLY A 137 5.82 8.87 18.50
CA GLY A 137 4.99 9.64 19.41
C GLY A 137 5.74 10.38 20.52
N SER A 138 5.01 11.27 21.18
CA SER A 138 5.48 12.09 22.30
C SER A 138 4.91 11.67 23.66
N ALA A 139 4.26 10.50 23.73
CA ALA A 139 3.82 9.92 25.00
C ALA A 139 5.03 9.56 25.87
N SER A 140 4.82 9.48 27.19
CA SER A 140 5.86 9.06 28.14
C SER A 140 5.36 7.86 28.96
N PRO A 141 5.98 6.67 28.81
CA PRO A 141 7.07 6.36 27.87
C PRO A 141 6.60 6.41 26.41
N GLY A 142 7.51 6.78 25.50
CA GLY A 142 7.26 6.76 24.05
C GLY A 142 7.25 5.33 23.51
N ILE A 143 6.84 5.16 22.24
CA ILE A 143 6.93 3.86 21.56
C ILE A 143 8.36 3.75 20.99
N GLY A 144 9.23 2.99 21.64
CA GLY A 144 10.58 2.72 21.15
C GLY A 144 10.57 1.62 20.08
N VAL A 145 11.27 1.83 18.98
CA VAL A 145 11.45 0.86 17.89
C VAL A 145 12.94 0.60 17.69
N ILE A 146 13.37 -0.61 18.00
CA ILE A 146 14.76 -1.05 17.85
C ILE A 146 14.86 -2.01 16.68
N SER A 147 15.82 -1.79 15.79
CA SER A 147 16.11 -2.67 14.66
C SER A 147 17.56 -3.09 14.63
N SER A 148 17.83 -4.30 14.16
CA SER A 148 19.17 -4.78 13.87
C SER A 148 19.29 -5.21 12.42
N HIS A 149 20.45 -5.01 11.84
CA HIS A 149 20.75 -5.31 10.45
C HIS A 149 22.07 -6.08 10.38
N ASP A 150 22.14 -7.02 9.43
CA ASP A 150 23.40 -7.69 9.11
C ASP A 150 24.37 -6.64 8.55
N PRO A 151 25.56 -6.45 9.16
CA PRO A 151 26.46 -5.35 8.79
C PRO A 151 27.07 -5.49 7.39
N LEU A 152 27.08 -6.70 6.80
CA LEU A 152 27.65 -6.99 5.49
C LEU A 152 26.63 -6.84 4.36
N THR A 153 25.39 -7.25 4.59
CA THR A 153 24.31 -7.29 3.58
C THR A 153 23.32 -6.15 3.73
N GLY A 154 23.19 -5.58 4.94
CA GLY A 154 22.16 -4.59 5.28
C GLY A 154 20.76 -5.18 5.47
N LEU A 155 20.62 -6.51 5.46
CA LEU A 155 19.33 -7.18 5.64
C LEU A 155 18.85 -7.06 7.08
N LEU A 156 17.57 -6.76 7.27
CA LEU A 156 16.94 -6.64 8.60
C LEU A 156 16.97 -8.01 9.31
N GLU A 157 17.56 -8.08 10.50
CA GLU A 157 17.66 -9.29 11.33
C GLU A 157 16.62 -9.28 12.45
N SER A 158 16.31 -8.12 13.03
CA SER A 158 15.25 -7.99 14.02
C SER A 158 14.58 -6.62 13.99
N ARG A 159 13.33 -6.57 14.45
CA ARG A 159 12.60 -5.33 14.73
C ARG A 159 11.67 -5.51 15.92
N THR A 160 11.83 -4.68 16.93
CA THR A 160 11.07 -4.73 18.17
C THR A 160 10.46 -3.37 18.45
N ALA A 161 9.14 -3.32 18.69
CA ALA A 161 8.44 -2.12 19.14
C ALA A 161 7.95 -2.31 20.59
N SER A 162 8.22 -1.35 21.47
CA SER A 162 7.91 -1.46 22.91
C SER A 162 7.52 -0.14 23.55
N VAL A 163 6.80 -0.22 24.67
CA VAL A 163 6.36 0.93 25.48
C VAL A 163 6.65 0.60 26.93
N GLY A 164 7.69 1.23 27.50
CA GLY A 164 8.26 0.78 28.77
C GLY A 164 8.70 -0.69 28.65
N SER A 165 8.25 -1.56 29.56
CA SER A 165 8.53 -3.00 29.50
C SER A 165 7.56 -3.79 28.60
N ALA A 166 6.54 -3.15 28.03
CA ALA A 166 5.50 -3.83 27.26
C ALA A 166 5.91 -3.92 25.79
N VAL A 167 6.21 -5.12 25.33
CA VAL A 167 6.54 -5.42 23.93
C VAL A 167 5.27 -5.48 23.09
N ARG A 168 5.23 -4.76 21.97
CA ARG A 168 4.07 -4.64 21.05
C ARG A 168 4.32 -5.37 19.73
N GLN A 169 5.58 -5.47 19.34
CA GLN A 169 6.07 -6.21 18.19
C GLN A 169 7.45 -6.73 18.54
N ASP A 170 7.77 -7.96 18.14
CA ASP A 170 9.12 -8.52 18.24
C ASP A 170 9.32 -9.55 17.15
N LEU A 171 9.92 -9.09 16.05
CA LEU A 171 10.17 -9.88 14.84
C LEU A 171 11.65 -10.19 14.72
N SER A 172 11.97 -11.42 14.32
CA SER A 172 13.31 -11.82 13.91
C SER A 172 13.29 -12.52 12.56
N PHE A 173 14.33 -12.29 11.76
CA PHE A 173 14.50 -12.80 10.42
C PHE A 173 15.89 -13.42 10.27
N SER A 174 15.97 -14.50 9.52
CA SER A 174 17.25 -15.02 9.05
C SER A 174 17.23 -15.18 7.54
N TRP A 175 18.40 -15.10 6.93
CA TRP A 175 18.57 -15.09 5.49
C TRP A 175 19.51 -16.20 5.08
N ASP A 176 19.31 -16.76 3.88
CA ASP A 176 20.32 -17.61 3.27
C ASP A 176 21.42 -16.79 2.59
N ALA A 177 22.48 -17.45 2.11
CA ALA A 177 23.60 -16.78 1.46
C ALA A 177 23.22 -16.10 0.12
N GLY A 178 22.06 -16.45 -0.46
CA GLY A 178 21.49 -15.81 -1.65
C GLY A 178 20.62 -14.59 -1.33
N GLY A 179 20.41 -14.27 -0.05
CA GLY A 179 19.52 -13.20 0.41
C GLY A 179 18.04 -13.58 0.41
N ASN A 180 17.70 -14.87 0.27
CA ASN A 180 16.32 -15.31 0.45
C ASN A 180 15.99 -15.41 1.94
N LEU A 181 14.76 -15.06 2.32
CA LEU A 181 14.31 -15.16 3.70
C LEU A 181 14.26 -16.64 4.11
N LYS A 182 15.07 -17.05 5.07
CA LYS A 182 15.13 -18.43 5.56
C LYS A 182 14.14 -18.68 6.70
N THR A 183 14.07 -17.78 7.67
CA THR A 183 13.09 -17.85 8.76
C THR A 183 12.52 -16.48 9.07
N ARG A 184 11.28 -16.47 9.54
CA ARG A 184 10.72 -15.34 10.31
C ARG A 184 10.06 -15.86 11.57
N THR A 185 10.24 -15.13 12.67
CA THR A 185 9.61 -15.44 13.96
C THR A 185 8.95 -14.20 14.52
N ASP A 186 7.75 -14.36 15.06
CA ASP A 186 7.07 -13.35 15.87
C ASP A 186 6.99 -13.81 17.33
N HIS A 187 7.83 -13.22 18.18
CA HIS A 187 7.93 -13.58 19.60
C HIS A 187 6.74 -13.07 20.41
N THR A 188 5.98 -12.09 19.90
CA THR A 188 4.79 -11.57 20.58
C THR A 188 3.53 -12.39 20.33
N GLN A 189 3.51 -13.22 19.28
CA GLN A 189 2.38 -14.09 18.94
C GLN A 189 2.66 -15.56 19.29
N GLY A 190 3.28 -15.81 20.45
CA GLY A 190 3.56 -17.17 20.94
C GLY A 190 4.83 -17.80 20.36
N GLY A 191 5.76 -17.00 19.83
CA GLY A 191 7.00 -17.51 19.24
C GLY A 191 6.79 -18.23 17.91
N LEU A 192 5.70 -17.91 17.20
CA LEU A 192 5.37 -18.53 15.92
C LEU A 192 6.48 -18.28 14.92
N THR A 193 7.01 -19.37 14.37
CA THR A 193 8.11 -19.38 13.41
C THR A 193 7.66 -20.00 12.10
N GLU A 194 7.96 -19.32 10.99
CA GLU A 194 7.82 -19.86 9.62
C GLU A 194 9.21 -19.98 8.99
N THR A 195 9.53 -21.17 8.48
CA THR A 195 10.77 -21.45 7.74
C THR A 195 10.44 -21.63 6.27
N PHE A 196 11.22 -21.01 5.38
CA PHE A 196 10.99 -21.03 3.94
C PHE A 196 12.09 -21.82 3.24
N PHE A 197 11.67 -22.53 2.19
CA PHE A 197 12.53 -23.40 1.40
C PHE A 197 12.36 -23.07 -0.06
N TYR A 198 13.47 -22.97 -0.77
CA TYR A 198 13.51 -22.52 -2.16
C TYR A 198 14.01 -23.65 -3.06
N ASP A 199 13.59 -23.61 -4.33
CA ASP A 199 14.17 -24.48 -5.35
C ASP A 199 15.51 -23.94 -5.87
N ALA A 200 16.15 -24.68 -6.78
CA ALA A 200 17.45 -24.30 -7.35
C ALA A 200 17.42 -23.00 -8.19
N LEU A 201 16.23 -22.43 -8.45
CA LEU A 201 16.04 -21.17 -9.17
C LEU A 201 15.66 -20.02 -8.21
N ASN A 202 15.82 -20.20 -6.89
CA ASN A 202 15.41 -19.26 -5.84
C ASN A 202 13.91 -18.93 -5.85
N ARG A 203 13.07 -19.86 -6.31
CA ARG A 203 11.61 -19.73 -6.18
C ARG A 203 11.16 -20.43 -4.91
N LEU A 204 10.23 -19.79 -4.18
CA LEU A 204 9.67 -20.38 -2.96
C LEU A 204 9.04 -21.75 -3.31
N SER A 205 9.54 -22.83 -2.73
CA SER A 205 9.02 -24.17 -2.97
C SER A 205 7.99 -24.56 -1.91
N TYR A 206 8.32 -24.38 -0.63
CA TYR A 206 7.39 -24.63 0.47
C TYR A 206 7.78 -23.83 1.70
N SER A 207 6.85 -23.69 2.64
CA SER A 207 7.15 -23.20 3.99
C SER A 207 6.58 -24.12 5.05
N GLN A 208 7.20 -24.05 6.23
CA GLN A 208 6.79 -24.79 7.42
C GLN A 208 6.52 -23.84 8.58
N ARG A 209 5.39 -24.03 9.27
CA ARG A 209 5.07 -23.40 10.55
C ARG A 209 5.12 -24.46 11.64
N ALA A 210 5.95 -24.24 12.66
CA ALA A 210 6.19 -25.21 13.74
C ALA A 210 6.55 -26.63 13.23
N GLY A 211 7.39 -26.72 12.20
CA GLY A 211 7.83 -27.98 11.59
C GLY A 211 6.80 -28.67 10.68
N MET A 212 5.56 -28.15 10.60
CA MET A 212 4.51 -28.66 9.72
C MET A 212 4.43 -27.83 8.44
N GLN A 213 4.37 -28.49 7.29
CA GLN A 213 4.22 -27.81 6.00
C GLN A 213 2.89 -27.04 5.96
N ASN A 214 2.96 -25.72 5.79
CA ASN A 214 1.79 -24.85 5.74
C ASN A 214 1.56 -24.23 4.36
N LEU A 215 2.56 -24.29 3.49
CA LEU A 215 2.49 -23.93 2.08
C LEU A 215 3.37 -24.91 1.30
N ALA A 216 2.90 -25.41 0.16
CA ALA A 216 3.74 -26.06 -0.84
C ALA A 216 3.34 -25.61 -2.24
N LEU A 217 4.32 -25.46 -3.13
CA LEU A 217 4.16 -24.96 -4.48
C LEU A 217 4.83 -25.92 -5.47
N GLY A 218 4.07 -26.32 -6.48
CA GLY A 218 4.60 -26.93 -7.70
C GLY A 218 4.68 -25.89 -8.80
N TYR A 219 5.69 -25.98 -9.66
CA TYR A 219 5.85 -25.08 -10.80
C TYR A 219 5.85 -25.82 -12.12
N ASN A 220 5.23 -25.20 -13.12
CA ASN A 220 5.39 -25.59 -14.52
C ASN A 220 6.79 -25.21 -15.02
N ALA A 221 7.23 -25.83 -16.13
CA ALA A 221 8.51 -25.51 -16.76
C ALA A 221 8.63 -24.03 -17.18
N ASN A 222 7.52 -23.37 -17.50
CA ASN A 222 7.46 -21.94 -17.83
C ASN A 222 7.50 -21.01 -16.59
N GLY A 223 7.56 -21.59 -15.39
CA GLY A 223 7.63 -20.88 -14.11
C GLY A 223 6.29 -20.44 -13.53
N SER A 224 5.17 -20.70 -14.20
CA SER A 224 3.84 -20.54 -13.59
C SER A 224 3.62 -21.55 -12.45
N ILE A 225 2.82 -21.19 -11.45
CA ILE A 225 2.44 -22.10 -10.35
C ILE A 225 1.55 -23.20 -10.94
N ALA A 226 1.94 -24.46 -10.83
CA ALA A 226 1.17 -25.61 -11.28
C ALA A 226 0.21 -26.13 -10.19
N SER A 227 0.68 -26.12 -8.95
CA SER A 227 -0.09 -26.58 -7.79
C SER A 227 0.25 -25.78 -6.55
N ARG A 228 -0.70 -25.72 -5.63
CA ARG A 228 -0.53 -25.09 -4.32
C ARG A 228 -1.24 -25.93 -3.25
N LEU A 229 -0.54 -26.22 -2.17
CA LEU A 229 -1.11 -26.69 -0.92
C LEU A 229 -1.09 -25.52 0.06
N GLU A 230 -2.24 -25.14 0.60
CA GLU A 230 -2.30 -24.12 1.67
C GLU A 230 -3.58 -24.31 2.50
N GLY A 231 -3.46 -24.22 3.82
CA GLY A 231 -4.59 -24.41 4.73
C GLY A 231 -5.17 -25.82 4.69
N GLY A 232 -4.32 -26.85 4.44
CA GLY A 232 -4.72 -28.25 4.35
C GLY A 232 -5.47 -28.62 3.06
N MET A 233 -5.53 -27.71 2.09
CA MET A 233 -6.29 -27.87 0.85
C MET A 233 -5.35 -27.77 -0.35
N SER A 234 -5.54 -28.66 -1.33
CA SER A 234 -4.76 -28.73 -2.56
C SER A 234 -5.48 -28.07 -3.73
N TYR A 235 -4.71 -27.36 -4.54
CA TYR A 235 -5.17 -26.68 -5.75
C TYR A 235 -4.28 -27.04 -6.92
N SER A 236 -4.88 -27.22 -8.09
CA SER A 236 -4.16 -27.29 -9.35
C SER A 236 -4.58 -26.14 -10.27
N TYR A 237 -3.60 -25.54 -10.93
CA TYR A 237 -3.76 -24.35 -11.75
C TYR A 237 -3.64 -24.73 -13.22
N GLN A 238 -4.64 -24.38 -14.01
CA GLN A 238 -4.69 -24.62 -15.44
C GLN A 238 -4.39 -23.32 -16.21
N TYR A 239 -3.72 -23.47 -17.35
CA TYR A 239 -3.29 -22.38 -18.23
C TYR A 239 -3.65 -22.73 -19.68
N SER A 240 -4.93 -22.66 -20.03
CA SER A 240 -5.41 -23.06 -21.37
C SER A 240 -5.29 -21.97 -22.44
N ASN A 241 -4.99 -20.73 -22.05
CA ASN A 241 -4.88 -19.62 -22.99
C ASN A 241 -3.48 -19.54 -23.62
N ALA A 242 -3.36 -20.01 -24.86
CA ALA A 242 -2.09 -20.00 -25.59
C ALA A 242 -1.52 -18.59 -25.87
N ALA A 243 -2.38 -17.57 -25.99
CA ALA A 243 -1.94 -16.19 -26.17
C ALA A 243 -1.42 -15.57 -24.85
N HIS A 244 -1.84 -16.11 -23.71
CA HIS A 244 -1.46 -15.66 -22.38
C HIS A 244 -1.04 -16.87 -21.51
N PRO A 245 0.14 -17.49 -21.76
CA PRO A 245 0.56 -18.76 -21.14
C PRO A 245 0.83 -18.69 -19.62
N HIS A 246 0.75 -17.49 -19.04
CA HIS A 246 0.86 -17.24 -17.61
C HIS A 246 -0.47 -16.81 -16.96
N ALA A 247 -1.55 -16.70 -17.73
CA ALA A 247 -2.88 -16.37 -17.24
C ALA A 247 -3.59 -17.65 -16.79
N VAL A 248 -3.93 -17.72 -15.50
CA VAL A 248 -4.65 -18.85 -14.91
C VAL A 248 -6.04 -18.90 -15.52
N SER A 249 -6.41 -19.98 -16.20
CA SER A 249 -7.75 -20.14 -16.78
C SER A 249 -8.73 -20.80 -15.80
N GLU A 250 -8.21 -21.69 -14.94
CA GLU A 250 -9.01 -22.43 -13.97
C GLU A 250 -8.14 -22.84 -12.77
N VAL A 251 -8.74 -22.86 -11.58
CA VAL A 251 -8.19 -23.46 -10.38
C VAL A 251 -9.13 -24.56 -9.91
N LEU A 252 -8.65 -25.80 -9.95
CA LEU A 252 -9.39 -26.95 -9.45
C LEU A 252 -9.14 -27.12 -7.95
N HIS A 253 -10.20 -27.26 -7.17
CA HIS A 253 -10.11 -27.57 -5.75
C HIS A 253 -10.17 -29.07 -5.55
N ASP A 254 -9.12 -29.65 -5.01
CA ASP A 254 -9.10 -31.05 -4.63
C ASP A 254 -9.82 -31.20 -3.29
N CYS A 255 -11.12 -31.55 -3.32
CA CYS A 255 -11.96 -31.72 -2.13
C CYS A 255 -12.77 -33.03 -2.11
N GLY A 256 -12.33 -34.06 -2.84
CA GLY A 256 -13.10 -35.30 -2.98
C GLY A 256 -14.31 -35.15 -3.92
N CYS A 257 -15.41 -35.86 -3.63
CA CYS A 257 -16.50 -36.19 -4.57
C CYS A 257 -17.20 -35.00 -5.27
N ASP A 258 -17.06 -33.78 -4.74
CA ASP A 258 -17.69 -32.56 -5.26
C ASP A 258 -16.63 -31.50 -5.59
N CYS A 259 -15.81 -31.78 -6.62
CA CYS A 259 -14.74 -30.88 -7.05
C CYS A 259 -15.31 -29.52 -7.51
N LEU A 260 -15.17 -28.50 -6.67
CA LEU A 260 -15.42 -27.11 -7.06
C LEU A 260 -14.24 -26.62 -7.91
N SER A 261 -14.53 -25.78 -8.91
CA SER A 261 -13.49 -25.03 -9.60
C SER A 261 -13.82 -23.55 -9.69
N ASP A 262 -12.78 -22.73 -9.68
CA ASP A 262 -12.85 -21.31 -9.98
C ASP A 262 -12.34 -21.12 -11.42
N THR A 263 -13.14 -20.48 -12.27
CA THR A 263 -12.75 -20.15 -13.65
C THR A 263 -12.43 -18.66 -13.77
N TYR A 264 -11.58 -18.34 -14.75
CA TYR A 264 -11.10 -16.97 -14.99
C TYR A 264 -11.06 -16.70 -16.49
N ALA A 265 -11.58 -15.54 -16.88
CA ALA A 265 -11.53 -15.06 -18.26
C ALA A 265 -10.70 -13.79 -18.36
N TYR A 266 -10.19 -13.52 -19.56
CA TYR A 266 -9.31 -12.40 -19.84
C TYR A 266 -9.71 -11.74 -21.16
N ASP A 267 -9.43 -10.45 -21.29
CA ASP A 267 -9.49 -9.76 -22.57
C ASP A 267 -8.24 -10.04 -23.43
N ALA A 268 -8.17 -9.44 -24.63
CA ALA A 268 -7.05 -9.63 -25.55
C ALA A 268 -5.71 -9.02 -25.06
N ASN A 269 -5.74 -8.13 -24.05
CA ASN A 269 -4.54 -7.58 -23.42
C ASN A 269 -4.07 -8.44 -22.24
N GLY A 270 -4.81 -9.50 -21.90
CA GLY A 270 -4.53 -10.36 -20.75
C GLY A 270 -5.00 -9.76 -19.43
N ASN A 271 -5.94 -8.81 -19.45
CA ASN A 271 -6.58 -8.30 -18.24
C ASN A 271 -7.69 -9.25 -17.82
N MET A 272 -7.72 -9.64 -16.54
CA MET A 272 -8.76 -10.54 -16.02
C MET A 272 -10.13 -9.87 -16.05
N THR A 273 -11.10 -10.39 -16.81
CA THR A 273 -12.47 -9.84 -16.91
C THR A 273 -13.45 -10.54 -15.98
N THR A 274 -13.16 -11.79 -15.61
CA THR A 274 -13.94 -12.55 -14.62
C THR A 274 -13.03 -13.29 -13.66
N ARG A 275 -13.46 -13.38 -12.41
CA ARG A 275 -12.75 -14.09 -11.33
C ARG A 275 -13.73 -14.95 -10.52
N GLY A 276 -13.53 -16.27 -10.52
CA GLY A 276 -14.21 -17.21 -9.63
C GLY A 276 -15.49 -17.83 -10.22
N GLY A 277 -15.86 -19.01 -9.70
CA GLY A 277 -17.00 -19.83 -10.16
C GLY A 277 -17.84 -20.50 -9.05
N ALA A 278 -19.08 -20.87 -9.41
CA ALA A 278 -20.18 -21.51 -8.65
C ALA A 278 -20.86 -20.76 -7.48
N THR A 279 -20.17 -19.96 -6.66
CA THR A 279 -20.79 -19.34 -5.46
C THR A 279 -20.46 -17.87 -5.18
N ASP A 280 -19.34 -17.35 -5.69
CA ASP A 280 -18.91 -15.96 -5.50
C ASP A 280 -18.08 -15.49 -6.70
N GLY A 281 -18.76 -14.92 -7.70
CA GLY A 281 -18.15 -14.43 -8.93
C GLY A 281 -17.81 -12.96 -8.84
N ARG A 282 -16.72 -12.53 -9.49
CA ARG A 282 -16.42 -11.10 -9.69
C ARG A 282 -16.26 -10.80 -11.17
N THR A 283 -16.75 -9.65 -11.59
CA THR A 283 -16.43 -9.09 -12.91
C THR A 283 -15.54 -7.88 -12.74
N ILE A 284 -14.63 -7.68 -13.70
CA ILE A 284 -13.70 -6.56 -13.70
C ILE A 284 -13.75 -5.90 -15.07
N SER A 285 -14.03 -4.60 -15.09
CA SER A 285 -13.86 -3.76 -16.27
C SER A 285 -12.55 -2.99 -16.20
N TRP A 286 -12.00 -2.69 -17.37
CA TRP A 286 -10.68 -2.09 -17.51
C TRP A 286 -10.75 -0.83 -18.37
N SER A 287 -9.92 0.15 -18.03
CA SER A 287 -9.67 1.30 -18.88
C SER A 287 -8.94 0.87 -20.16
N SER A 288 -8.91 1.74 -21.17
CA SER A 288 -8.05 1.65 -22.36
C SER A 288 -6.55 1.56 -22.06
N TYR A 289 -6.18 1.86 -20.82
CA TYR A 289 -4.84 1.74 -20.27
C TYR A 289 -4.76 0.72 -19.14
N ASP A 290 -5.50 -0.39 -19.23
CA ASP A 290 -5.34 -1.61 -18.43
C ASP A 290 -5.23 -1.36 -16.91
N LEU A 291 -5.96 -0.38 -16.41
CA LEU A 291 -6.21 -0.21 -14.98
C LEU A 291 -7.67 -0.57 -14.67
N PRO A 292 -7.96 -1.25 -13.53
CA PRO A 292 -9.33 -1.63 -13.18
C PRO A 292 -10.22 -0.40 -13.02
N VAL A 293 -11.38 -0.37 -13.67
CA VAL A 293 -12.35 0.74 -13.58
C VAL A 293 -13.52 0.38 -12.67
N LEU A 294 -14.02 -0.85 -12.75
CA LEU A 294 -15.10 -1.34 -11.90
C LEU A 294 -14.84 -2.80 -11.57
N ILE A 295 -14.99 -3.14 -10.29
CA ILE A 295 -15.07 -4.52 -9.82
C ILE A 295 -16.47 -4.70 -9.24
N THR A 296 -17.23 -5.69 -9.72
CA THR A 296 -18.49 -6.11 -9.11
C THR A 296 -18.33 -7.48 -8.49
N GLN A 297 -19.10 -7.76 -7.44
CA GLN A 297 -19.21 -9.09 -6.87
C GLN A 297 -20.66 -9.54 -6.99
N ASP A 298 -20.87 -10.65 -7.69
CA ASP A 298 -22.16 -11.24 -7.98
C ASP A 298 -22.37 -12.47 -7.07
N GLY A 299 -23.41 -12.48 -6.23
CA GLY A 299 -23.71 -13.61 -5.33
C GLY A 299 -24.52 -13.25 -4.07
N VAL A 300 -25.01 -14.27 -3.34
CA VAL A 300 -26.01 -14.14 -2.26
C VAL A 300 -25.40 -13.79 -0.88
N SER A 301 -24.08 -13.96 -0.67
CA SER A 301 -23.42 -13.68 0.63
C SER A 301 -22.45 -12.49 0.63
N SER A 302 -22.38 -11.70 -0.45
CA SER A 302 -21.33 -10.69 -0.52
C SER A 302 -21.53 -9.60 0.55
N GLN A 303 -20.48 -9.29 1.33
CA GLN A 303 -20.43 -8.08 2.18
C GLN A 303 -20.14 -6.82 1.33
N PHE A 304 -19.73 -7.01 0.07
CA PHE A 304 -19.31 -5.99 -0.87
C PHE A 304 -20.05 -6.18 -2.19
N ALA A 305 -20.63 -5.12 -2.72
CA ALA A 305 -21.34 -5.15 -4.00
C ALA A 305 -20.41 -4.72 -5.15
N SER A 306 -19.72 -3.57 -5.01
CA SER A 306 -18.86 -3.07 -6.08
C SER A 306 -17.78 -2.10 -5.59
N SER A 307 -16.78 -1.87 -6.43
CA SER A 307 -15.86 -0.76 -6.30
C SER A 307 -15.47 -0.19 -7.65
N GLN A 308 -15.71 1.12 -7.81
CA GLN A 308 -15.36 1.91 -8.98
C GLN A 308 -14.12 2.76 -8.70
N PHE A 309 -13.24 2.91 -9.69
CA PHE A 309 -12.00 3.67 -9.60
C PHE A 309 -11.93 4.75 -10.68
N ALA A 310 -11.38 5.90 -10.32
CA ALA A 310 -11.03 6.97 -11.26
C ALA A 310 -9.54 7.32 -11.17
N TYR A 311 -8.97 7.67 -12.32
CA TYR A 311 -7.54 7.88 -12.50
C TYR A 311 -7.24 9.28 -13.07
N GLY A 312 -6.14 9.87 -12.61
CA GLY A 312 -5.72 11.19 -13.04
C GLY A 312 -4.96 11.16 -14.37
N PRO A 313 -4.48 12.31 -14.86
CA PRO A 313 -3.67 12.41 -16.08
C PRO A 313 -2.42 11.52 -16.08
N ASN A 314 -1.83 11.27 -14.92
CA ASN A 314 -0.69 10.37 -14.75
C ASN A 314 -1.08 8.89 -14.54
N ARG A 315 -2.38 8.57 -14.69
CA ARG A 315 -2.97 7.25 -14.42
C ARG A 315 -2.83 6.79 -12.97
N SER A 316 -2.55 7.69 -12.03
CA SER A 316 -2.63 7.39 -10.60
C SER A 316 -4.09 7.41 -10.14
N ARG A 317 -4.47 6.48 -9.27
CA ARG A 317 -5.81 6.43 -8.67
C ARG A 317 -6.02 7.66 -7.78
N TRP A 318 -7.07 8.43 -8.02
CA TRP A 318 -7.42 9.61 -7.20
C TRP A 318 -8.78 9.48 -6.51
N LYS A 319 -9.66 8.61 -7.00
CA LYS A 319 -10.97 8.34 -6.38
C LYS A 319 -11.32 6.86 -6.43
N GLN A 320 -11.97 6.42 -5.37
CA GLN A 320 -12.65 5.15 -5.28
C GLN A 320 -14.07 5.38 -4.74
N VAL A 321 -15.05 4.68 -5.30
CA VAL A 321 -16.41 4.58 -4.77
C VAL A 321 -16.70 3.10 -4.52
N ALA A 322 -16.84 2.71 -3.26
CA ALA A 322 -17.15 1.34 -2.85
C ALA A 322 -18.59 1.25 -2.35
N VAL A 323 -19.33 0.25 -2.82
CA VAL A 323 -20.70 -0.06 -2.37
C VAL A 323 -20.66 -1.39 -1.63
N TYR A 324 -21.14 -1.38 -0.38
CA TYR A 324 -21.25 -2.54 0.49
C TYR A 324 -22.64 -3.15 0.39
N SER A 325 -22.84 -4.40 0.79
CA SER A 325 -24.11 -5.12 0.58
C SER A 325 -25.30 -4.57 1.35
N ALA A 326 -25.07 -3.83 2.44
CA ALA A 326 -26.08 -3.00 3.09
C ALA A 326 -26.42 -1.72 2.29
N SER A 327 -26.04 -1.64 1.01
CA SER A 327 -26.12 -0.45 0.12
C SER A 327 -25.45 0.80 0.70
N THR A 328 -24.53 0.63 1.66
CA THR A 328 -23.72 1.73 2.17
C THR A 328 -22.68 2.10 1.12
N THR A 329 -22.53 3.39 0.84
CA THR A 329 -21.49 3.89 -0.09
C THR A 329 -20.36 4.55 0.69
N GLU A 330 -19.13 4.18 0.35
CA GLU A 330 -17.91 4.84 0.80
C GLU A 330 -17.22 5.48 -0.40
N THR A 331 -16.95 6.78 -0.33
CA THR A 331 -16.14 7.49 -1.31
C THR A 331 -14.79 7.84 -0.70
N THR A 332 -13.71 7.39 -1.30
CA THR A 332 -12.34 7.71 -0.90
C THR A 332 -11.66 8.55 -1.96
N LEU A 333 -11.18 9.73 -1.59
CA LEU A 333 -10.30 10.56 -2.42
C LEU A 333 -8.85 10.40 -1.96
N TYR A 334 -7.95 10.10 -2.89
CA TYR A 334 -6.50 9.98 -2.66
C TYR A 334 -5.81 11.27 -3.09
N LEU A 335 -5.32 12.03 -2.11
CA LEU A 335 -4.91 13.42 -2.28
C LEU A 335 -3.41 13.55 -2.04
N GLY A 336 -2.67 13.76 -3.14
CA GLY A 336 -1.22 14.00 -3.12
C GLY A 336 -0.39 12.85 -2.53
N GLY A 337 -0.97 11.65 -2.41
CA GLY A 337 -0.34 10.46 -1.82
C GLY A 337 -0.08 10.53 -0.30
N VAL A 338 -0.45 11.64 0.34
CA VAL A 338 -0.23 11.89 1.78
C VAL A 338 -1.53 11.95 2.57
N MET A 339 -2.68 12.11 1.92
CA MET A 339 -3.97 12.17 2.60
C MET A 339 -5.04 11.37 1.86
N GLU A 340 -5.87 10.66 2.61
CA GLU A 340 -7.14 10.11 2.14
C GLU A 340 -8.31 10.86 2.79
N LYS A 341 -9.31 11.25 1.99
CA LYS A 341 -10.60 11.75 2.48
C LYS A 341 -11.65 10.67 2.23
N VAL A 342 -12.18 10.10 3.30
CA VAL A 342 -13.13 8.99 3.28
C VAL A 342 -14.49 9.48 3.75
N THR A 343 -15.51 9.38 2.90
CA THR A 343 -16.88 9.81 3.21
C THR A 343 -17.82 8.61 3.23
N ARG A 344 -18.54 8.43 4.35
CA ARG A 344 -19.58 7.39 4.54
C ARG A 344 -20.82 8.05 5.13
N GLY A 345 -21.87 8.23 4.32
CA GLY A 345 -23.07 8.96 4.73
C GLY A 345 -22.74 10.38 5.19
N ALA A 346 -23.11 10.73 6.43
CA ALA A 346 -22.83 12.04 7.03
C ALA A 346 -21.42 12.17 7.64
N VAL A 347 -20.64 11.08 7.72
CA VAL A 347 -19.32 11.07 8.37
C VAL A 347 -18.23 11.22 7.31
N THR A 348 -17.30 12.16 7.55
CA THR A 348 -16.07 12.28 6.79
C THR A 348 -14.86 12.07 7.70
N GLU A 349 -13.93 11.24 7.25
CA GLU A 349 -12.63 11.01 7.89
C GLU A 349 -11.51 11.48 6.97
N TRP A 350 -10.55 12.22 7.52
CA TRP A 350 -9.32 12.62 6.85
C TRP A 350 -8.16 11.87 7.48
N LYS A 351 -7.57 10.95 6.72
CA LYS A 351 -6.46 10.10 7.11
C LYS A 351 -5.18 10.72 6.56
N HIS A 352 -4.39 11.35 7.43
CA HIS A 352 -3.13 12.00 7.08
C HIS A 352 -1.99 11.02 7.36
N TYR A 353 -1.35 10.57 6.29
CA TYR A 353 -0.19 9.68 6.34
C TYR A 353 1.06 10.54 6.56
N ILE A 354 1.74 10.32 7.68
CA ILE A 354 2.96 11.01 8.08
C ILE A 354 4.06 9.93 8.09
N PRO A 355 4.89 9.84 7.03
CA PRO A 355 6.03 8.93 7.02
C PRO A 355 6.92 9.19 8.23
N ALA A 356 7.34 8.11 8.90
CA ALA A 356 7.99 8.17 10.20
C ALA A 356 9.15 7.17 10.23
N GLY A 357 10.18 7.37 9.39
CA GLY A 357 11.29 6.42 9.24
C GLY A 357 10.97 5.21 8.36
N ALA A 358 11.95 4.32 8.19
CA ALA A 358 11.85 3.16 7.31
C ALA A 358 11.00 2.05 7.95
N GLY A 359 9.88 1.68 7.30
CA GLY A 359 8.96 0.66 7.82
C GLY A 359 8.07 1.15 8.97
N THR A 360 8.01 2.46 9.20
CA THR A 360 7.21 3.11 10.25
C THR A 360 6.42 4.30 9.73
N MET A 361 5.26 4.51 10.34
CA MET A 361 4.31 5.52 9.89
C MET A 361 3.46 6.02 11.04
N ALA A 362 3.29 7.33 11.12
CA ALA A 362 2.25 7.95 11.92
C ALA A 362 1.02 8.23 11.05
N LEU A 363 -0.16 8.01 11.60
CA LEU A 363 -1.44 8.23 10.93
C LEU A 363 -2.31 9.12 11.80
N GLN A 364 -2.52 10.36 11.36
CA GLN A 364 -3.45 11.27 12.01
C GLN A 364 -4.83 11.17 11.33
N VAL A 365 -5.82 10.66 12.06
CA VAL A 365 -7.22 10.62 11.62
C VAL A 365 -7.98 11.77 12.25
N ARG A 366 -8.50 12.68 11.42
CA ARG A 366 -9.45 13.72 11.83
C ARG A 366 -10.85 13.37 11.30
N LYS A 367 -11.90 13.74 12.02
CA LYS A 367 -13.29 13.39 11.66
C LYS A 367 -14.21 14.60 11.68
N SER A 368 -15.28 14.57 10.89
CA SER A 368 -16.28 15.65 10.84
C SER A 368 -16.97 15.84 12.19
N ALA A 369 -17.43 17.07 12.47
CA ALA A 369 -18.08 17.41 13.73
C ALA A 369 -19.26 16.46 14.06
N GLY A 370 -19.42 16.12 15.35
CA GLY A 370 -20.39 15.12 15.81
C GLY A 370 -19.92 13.66 15.72
N SER A 371 -18.71 13.41 15.22
CA SER A 371 -18.06 12.08 15.22
C SER A 371 -17.17 11.89 16.46
N PRO A 372 -16.74 10.65 16.79
CA PRO A 372 -15.69 10.42 17.78
C PRO A 372 -14.44 11.27 17.52
N ALA A 373 -13.70 11.58 18.58
CA ALA A 373 -12.54 12.45 18.53
C ALA A 373 -11.47 11.99 17.52
N SER A 374 -10.75 12.97 16.97
CA SER A 374 -9.55 12.73 16.18
C SER A 374 -8.53 11.88 16.95
N ALA A 375 -7.79 11.03 16.24
CA ALA A 375 -6.84 10.09 16.84
C ALA A 375 -5.55 10.01 16.04
N THR A 376 -4.46 9.68 16.72
CA THR A 376 -3.15 9.39 16.12
C THR A 376 -2.84 7.92 16.33
N TYR A 377 -2.44 7.25 15.26
CA TYR A 377 -2.03 5.85 15.29
C TYR A 377 -0.58 5.72 14.81
N TYR A 378 0.14 4.76 15.35
CA TYR A 378 1.50 4.42 14.93
C TYR A 378 1.54 3.03 14.35
N VAL A 379 2.20 2.89 13.21
CA VAL A 379 2.33 1.62 12.48
C VAL A 379 3.80 1.27 12.37
N THR A 380 4.11 0.02 12.68
CA THR A 380 5.44 -0.59 12.50
C THR A 380 5.28 -1.81 11.60
N GLY A 381 6.27 -2.06 10.74
CA GLY A 381 6.21 -3.10 9.72
C GLY A 381 7.22 -4.24 9.86
N ASP A 382 7.17 -5.17 8.91
CA ASP A 382 8.16 -6.24 8.72
C ASP A 382 9.24 -5.86 7.69
N HIS A 383 10.13 -6.80 7.37
CA HIS A 383 11.21 -6.63 6.38
C HIS A 383 10.73 -6.30 4.95
N LEU A 384 9.44 -6.50 4.64
CA LEU A 384 8.85 -6.11 3.36
C LEU A 384 8.14 -4.75 3.42
N GLY A 385 8.10 -4.11 4.59
CA GLY A 385 7.30 -2.92 4.86
C GLY A 385 5.81 -3.23 5.05
N SER A 386 5.44 -4.48 5.32
CA SER A 386 4.06 -4.85 5.62
C SER A 386 3.64 -4.31 6.98
N ALA A 387 2.46 -3.71 7.11
CA ALA A 387 1.97 -3.20 8.41
C ALA A 387 1.63 -4.36 9.37
N THR A 388 2.47 -4.57 10.40
CA THR A 388 2.37 -5.74 11.31
C THR A 388 1.93 -5.37 12.73
N ALA A 389 2.16 -4.14 13.19
CA ALA A 389 1.56 -3.68 14.44
C ALA A 389 1.02 -2.25 14.32
N VAL A 390 -0.20 -2.05 14.81
CA VAL A 390 -0.89 -0.76 14.87
C VAL A 390 -1.16 -0.41 16.32
N MET A 391 -0.73 0.77 16.75
CA MET A 391 -0.82 1.25 18.13
C MET A 391 -1.55 2.60 18.18
N GLN A 392 -2.20 2.88 19.32
CA GLN A 392 -2.69 4.22 19.67
C GLN A 392 -1.54 5.15 20.04
N ALA A 393 -1.85 6.44 20.24
CA ALA A 393 -0.87 7.46 20.58
C ALA A 393 -0.13 7.22 21.90
N ASP A 394 -0.75 6.48 22.83
CA ASP A 394 -0.18 6.06 24.12
C ASP A 394 0.60 4.74 24.04
N GLY A 395 0.70 4.15 22.84
CA GLY A 395 1.35 2.86 22.64
C GLY A 395 0.51 1.64 23.02
N THR A 396 -0.80 1.81 23.27
CA THR A 396 -1.76 0.70 23.37
C THR A 396 -1.87 0.01 22.03
N LEU A 397 -1.63 -1.30 22.00
CA LEU A 397 -1.70 -2.12 20.80
C LEU A 397 -3.16 -2.33 20.38
N LEU A 398 -3.48 -1.99 19.13
CA LEU A 398 -4.80 -2.16 18.53
C LEU A 398 -4.89 -3.39 17.64
N SER A 399 -3.82 -3.68 16.91
CA SER A 399 -3.79 -4.79 15.97
C SER A 399 -2.38 -5.33 15.83
N GLN A 400 -2.27 -6.66 15.89
CA GLN A 400 -1.11 -7.43 15.45
C GLN A 400 -1.53 -8.21 14.21
N LEU A 401 -0.80 -7.97 13.13
CA LEU A 401 -1.10 -8.49 11.81
C LEU A 401 0.07 -9.32 11.34
N SER A 402 -0.23 -10.36 10.57
CA SER A 402 0.77 -11.10 9.81
C SER A 402 0.23 -11.38 8.41
N PHE A 403 1.12 -11.79 7.51
CA PHE A 403 0.76 -12.04 6.12
C PHE A 403 1.33 -13.38 5.68
N ALA A 404 0.55 -14.17 4.93
CA ALA A 404 1.06 -15.33 4.22
C ALA A 404 2.11 -14.90 3.17
N ALA A 405 2.87 -15.87 2.65
CA ALA A 405 3.92 -15.61 1.66
C ALA A 405 3.44 -14.82 0.43
N PHE A 406 2.17 -14.98 0.04
CA PHE A 406 1.55 -14.25 -1.07
C PHE A 406 0.65 -13.10 -0.61
N GLY A 407 0.84 -12.58 0.61
CA GLY A 407 0.16 -11.37 1.06
C GLY A 407 -1.23 -11.55 1.66
N THR A 408 -1.78 -12.77 1.74
CA THR A 408 -3.03 -13.01 2.48
C THR A 408 -2.86 -12.54 3.93
N ARG A 409 -3.69 -11.56 4.34
CA ARG A 409 -3.70 -11.05 5.71
C ARG A 409 -4.23 -12.14 6.66
N ARG A 410 -3.50 -12.37 7.74
CA ARG A 410 -3.83 -13.32 8.80
C ARG A 410 -4.26 -12.54 10.05
N GLY A 411 -5.16 -13.14 10.82
CA GLY A 411 -5.56 -12.63 12.14
C GLY A 411 -4.52 -12.95 13.22
N SER A 412 -4.92 -12.69 14.45
CA SER A 412 -4.14 -12.99 15.66
C SER A 412 -3.64 -14.44 15.69
N ALA A 413 -2.42 -14.66 16.21
CA ALA A 413 -1.74 -15.97 16.23
C ALA A 413 -1.60 -16.63 14.85
N TRP A 414 -1.46 -15.80 13.81
CA TRP A 414 -1.28 -16.19 12.40
C TRP A 414 -2.40 -17.09 11.85
N GLN A 415 -3.62 -16.94 12.40
CA GLN A 415 -4.80 -17.62 11.88
C GLN A 415 -5.14 -17.10 10.49
N ASP A 416 -5.51 -17.98 9.57
CA ASP A 416 -5.78 -17.61 8.17
C ASP A 416 -7.15 -16.89 7.99
N GLN A 417 -7.84 -16.56 9.09
CA GLN A 417 -9.06 -15.75 9.13
C GLN A 417 -8.96 -14.63 10.15
N LEU A 418 -9.48 -13.47 9.77
CA LEU A 418 -9.62 -12.30 10.63
C LEU A 418 -10.99 -12.29 11.32
N LEU A 419 -11.01 -11.91 12.59
CA LEU A 419 -12.23 -11.69 13.37
C LEU A 419 -12.90 -10.36 12.96
N ALA A 420 -14.21 -10.25 13.17
CA ALA A 420 -14.97 -9.03 12.87
C ALA A 420 -14.43 -7.79 13.62
N ALA A 421 -13.95 -7.98 14.86
CA ALA A 421 -13.32 -6.92 15.64
C ALA A 421 -12.01 -6.42 15.00
N GLU A 422 -11.19 -7.33 14.43
CA GLU A 422 -9.95 -6.97 13.75
C GLU A 422 -10.23 -6.16 12.48
N TRP A 423 -11.26 -6.53 11.71
CA TRP A 423 -11.73 -5.75 10.55
C TRP A 423 -12.22 -4.35 10.92
N THR A 424 -12.91 -4.24 12.06
CA THR A 424 -13.38 -2.95 12.58
C THR A 424 -12.18 -2.06 12.89
N THR A 425 -11.16 -2.60 13.57
CA THR A 425 -9.90 -1.88 13.87
C THR A 425 -9.15 -1.47 12.60
N ILE A 426 -8.99 -2.37 11.63
CA ILE A 426 -8.31 -2.08 10.35
C ILE A 426 -9.01 -0.93 9.60
N THR A 427 -10.35 -0.96 9.58
CA THR A 427 -11.14 0.08 8.90
C THR A 427 -11.01 1.44 9.60
N ALA A 428 -11.06 1.45 10.94
CA ALA A 428 -10.92 2.65 11.75
C ALA A 428 -9.51 3.27 11.71
N THR A 429 -8.48 2.42 11.54
CA THR A 429 -7.07 2.83 11.48
C THR A 429 -6.59 2.89 10.03
N THR A 430 -5.79 1.92 9.59
CA THR A 430 -5.27 1.82 8.22
C THR A 430 -5.61 0.49 7.57
N ARG A 431 -5.99 0.57 6.28
CA ARG A 431 -6.13 -0.60 5.40
C ARG A 431 -4.81 -1.01 4.75
N ARG A 432 -3.71 -0.29 5.00
CA ARG A 432 -2.40 -0.71 4.54
C ARG A 432 -2.04 -2.07 5.15
N GLY A 433 -1.43 -2.93 4.36
CA GLY A 433 -1.17 -4.32 4.70
C GLY A 433 0.17 -4.78 4.18
N PHE A 434 0.17 -5.88 3.44
CA PHE A 434 1.33 -6.50 2.85
C PHE A 434 2.11 -5.49 2.00
N THR A 435 3.41 -5.38 2.22
CA THR A 435 4.32 -4.46 1.50
C THR A 435 3.88 -2.98 1.52
N GLY A 436 3.06 -2.58 2.51
CA GLY A 436 2.57 -1.21 2.65
C GLY A 436 1.43 -0.81 1.71
N HIS A 437 0.92 -1.74 0.90
CA HIS A 437 -0.18 -1.52 -0.04
C HIS A 437 -1.54 -1.54 0.66
N GLU A 438 -2.51 -0.82 0.11
CA GLU A 438 -3.90 -0.88 0.59
C GLU A 438 -4.51 -2.26 0.29
N HIS A 439 -5.05 -2.93 1.31
CA HIS A 439 -5.82 -4.16 1.14
C HIS A 439 -7.29 -3.81 1.03
N HIS A 440 -7.81 -3.88 -0.20
CA HIS A 440 -9.23 -3.66 -0.42
C HIS A 440 -10.00 -5.00 -0.43
N PRO A 441 -11.13 -5.12 0.28
CA PRO A 441 -11.83 -6.40 0.47
C PRO A 441 -12.34 -7.08 -0.82
N LEU A 442 -12.60 -6.32 -1.89
CA LEU A 442 -12.94 -6.93 -3.18
C LEU A 442 -11.76 -7.59 -3.90
N TYR A 443 -10.52 -7.25 -3.52
CA TYR A 443 -9.31 -7.90 -4.05
C TYR A 443 -8.96 -9.15 -3.23
N PHE A 444 -9.28 -9.16 -1.93
CA PHE A 444 -8.96 -10.23 -0.99
C PHE A 444 -10.25 -10.83 -0.40
N ARG A 445 -10.64 -12.06 -0.82
CA ARG A 445 -11.89 -12.74 -0.41
C ARG A 445 -12.02 -12.74 1.13
N GLN A 446 -13.22 -12.45 1.62
CA GLN A 446 -13.46 -12.08 3.01
C GLN A 446 -14.28 -13.08 3.86
N GLU A 447 -14.57 -14.30 3.40
CA GLU A 447 -15.48 -15.19 4.14
C GLU A 447 -14.99 -16.63 4.26
N GLY A 448 -14.86 -17.10 5.51
CA GLY A 448 -15.10 -18.49 5.97
C GLY A 448 -14.24 -19.62 5.40
N ARG A 449 -13.41 -19.36 4.39
CA ARG A 449 -12.40 -20.26 3.81
C ARG A 449 -11.12 -19.43 3.63
N PRO A 450 -9.91 -20.02 3.82
CA PRO A 450 -8.66 -19.27 3.78
C PRO A 450 -8.61 -18.41 2.52
N ALA A 451 -8.40 -17.11 2.69
CA ALA A 451 -8.41 -16.13 1.61
C ALA A 451 -7.38 -16.52 0.54
N ARG A 452 -7.83 -16.74 -0.70
CA ARG A 452 -6.96 -17.20 -1.78
C ARG A 452 -6.65 -16.06 -2.74
N ASP A 453 -5.62 -15.30 -2.41
CA ASP A 453 -4.84 -14.65 -3.45
C ASP A 453 -4.25 -15.76 -4.32
N ILE A 454 -4.44 -15.71 -5.64
CA ILE A 454 -3.87 -16.71 -6.56
C ILE A 454 -2.35 -16.60 -6.65
N GLY A 455 -1.75 -15.59 -6.01
CA GLY A 455 -0.30 -15.35 -6.03
C GLY A 455 0.20 -14.89 -7.40
N VAL A 456 -0.71 -14.39 -8.23
CA VAL A 456 -0.48 -13.93 -9.60
C VAL A 456 -1.21 -12.61 -9.80
N LEU A 457 -0.64 -11.76 -10.64
CA LEU A 457 -1.19 -10.46 -11.01
C LEU A 457 -2.53 -10.61 -11.75
N LEU A 458 -3.40 -9.61 -11.59
CA LEU A 458 -4.68 -9.52 -12.29
C LEU A 458 -4.54 -9.16 -13.79
N GLN A 459 -3.34 -8.78 -14.21
CA GLN A 459 -2.99 -8.43 -15.58
C GLN A 459 -1.55 -8.87 -15.89
N SER A 460 -1.22 -8.97 -17.16
CA SER A 460 0.16 -9.15 -17.60
C SER A 460 1.03 -7.92 -17.28
N ASP A 461 2.31 -8.14 -16.98
CA ASP A 461 3.24 -7.02 -16.80
C ASP A 461 3.47 -6.30 -18.13
N ARG A 462 3.41 -4.97 -18.09
CA ARG A 462 3.56 -4.08 -19.25
C ARG A 462 5.02 -3.84 -19.64
N VAL A 463 5.96 -4.14 -18.73
CA VAL A 463 7.39 -4.04 -19.02
C VAL A 463 7.85 -5.39 -19.56
N GLY A 464 7.68 -5.60 -20.86
CA GLY A 464 8.17 -6.79 -21.57
C GLY A 464 9.69 -6.88 -21.53
N GLY A 465 10.26 -7.37 -20.42
CA GLY A 465 11.71 -7.52 -20.29
C GLY A 465 12.27 -7.67 -18.87
N LEU A 466 11.49 -7.52 -17.80
CA LEU A 466 12.04 -7.74 -16.45
C LEU A 466 12.15 -9.24 -16.14
N ARG A 467 13.37 -9.65 -15.74
CA ARG A 467 13.63 -10.94 -15.13
C ARG A 467 12.70 -11.05 -13.92
N LYS A 468 11.87 -12.10 -13.92
CA LYS A 468 10.93 -12.44 -12.85
C LYS A 468 11.69 -12.62 -11.52
N SER A 469 11.88 -11.54 -10.77
CA SER A 469 12.27 -11.58 -9.35
C SER A 469 11.11 -11.03 -8.52
N SER A 470 10.50 -11.91 -7.74
CA SER A 470 9.74 -11.66 -6.51
C SER A 470 8.87 -10.40 -6.49
N ALA A 471 7.55 -10.54 -6.63
CA ALA A 471 6.43 -9.79 -6.00
C ALA A 471 6.53 -8.27 -5.70
N ARG A 472 7.59 -7.57 -6.12
CA ARG A 472 7.95 -6.23 -5.70
C ARG A 472 7.60 -5.18 -6.75
N GLU A 473 7.40 -5.58 -8.01
CA GLU A 473 7.34 -4.62 -9.13
C GLU A 473 6.00 -4.51 -9.87
N ALA A 474 4.99 -5.32 -9.54
CA ALA A 474 3.74 -5.33 -10.33
C ALA A 474 2.46 -4.88 -9.59
N TYR A 475 2.61 -4.28 -8.41
CA TYR A 475 1.60 -3.41 -7.78
C TYR A 475 2.04 -1.93 -7.76
N HIS A 476 3.07 -1.58 -8.55
CA HIS A 476 3.72 -0.27 -8.56
C HIS A 476 2.90 0.88 -9.19
N ALA A 477 1.68 0.64 -9.68
CA ALA A 477 0.90 1.64 -10.42
C ALA A 477 -0.18 2.38 -9.60
N SER A 478 -0.43 2.03 -8.33
CA SER A 478 -1.64 2.55 -7.64
C SER A 478 -1.47 3.26 -6.29
N VAL A 479 -0.34 3.19 -5.57
CA VAL A 479 -0.22 3.87 -4.25
C VAL A 479 1.18 4.40 -3.88
N GLN A 480 2.05 4.74 -4.83
CA GLN A 480 3.27 5.51 -4.51
C GLN A 480 3.35 6.81 -5.28
N ARG A 481 2.52 7.77 -4.87
CA ARG A 481 2.89 9.18 -4.92
C ARG A 481 3.10 9.71 -3.50
N ILE A 482 3.71 8.91 -2.61
CA ILE A 482 4.52 9.56 -1.58
C ILE A 482 5.67 10.14 -2.39
N ASP A 483 5.69 11.46 -2.50
CA ASP A 483 6.70 12.22 -3.21
C ASP A 483 8.06 11.64 -2.83
N GLN A 484 8.74 10.98 -3.77
CA GLN A 484 10.04 10.34 -3.49
C GLN A 484 11.05 11.39 -3.01
N THR A 485 10.80 12.69 -3.18
CA THR A 485 11.60 13.74 -2.54
C THR A 485 11.51 13.74 -1.01
N LEU A 486 10.47 13.23 -0.37
CA LEU A 486 10.39 13.12 1.10
C LEU A 486 11.03 11.83 1.65
N LEU A 487 11.14 10.77 0.83
CA LEU A 487 11.75 9.48 1.20
C LEU A 487 13.22 9.34 0.74
N ARG A 488 13.69 10.14 -0.24
CA ARG A 488 15.08 10.11 -0.74
C ARG A 488 16.11 10.76 0.20
N PHE A 489 15.74 11.15 1.41
CA PHE A 489 16.66 11.68 2.41
C PHE A 489 17.03 10.65 3.49
N SER A 490 16.62 9.39 3.32
CA SER A 490 16.93 8.27 4.23
C SER A 490 17.57 7.06 3.53
N ASP A 491 18.02 7.21 2.27
CA ASP A 491 18.78 6.19 1.54
C ASP A 491 20.18 6.71 1.17
#